data_AF-A0A382B967-F1
#
_entry.id   AF-A0A382B967-F1
#
_cell.length_a   1.000
_cell.length_b   1.000
_cell.length_c   1.000
_cell.angle_alpha   90.00
_cell.angle_beta   90.00
_cell.angle_gamma   90.00
#
_symmetry.space_group_name_H-M   'P 1'
#
loop_
_entity.id
_entity.type
_entity.pdbx_description
1 polymer ?
#
loop_
_entity_poly.entity_id
_entity_poly.type
_entity_poly.pdbx_seq_one_letter_code
_entity_poly.pdbx_strand_id
1 'polypeptide(L)'
;MPSETTALINDPMAVFAFLAMLVALIFWVSELDQFKKTFELIPPVMYVYFVPMFTTTIGITPQSSPTYDWMIQYLLLFALLL
;
A
#
# COMPACT_ATOMS: atom_id res chain seq x y z
N MET A 1 -8.96 23.86 -11.74
CA MET A 1 -9.52 23.38 -10.46
C MET A 1 -8.94 22.00 -10.25
N PRO A 2 -8.18 21.73 -9.17
CA PRO A 2 -7.76 20.36 -8.92
C PRO A 2 -9.03 19.55 -8.72
N SER A 3 -9.24 18.55 -9.56
CA SER A 3 -10.35 17.62 -9.38
C SER A 3 -10.15 16.99 -8.01
N GLU A 4 -11.00 17.32 -7.04
CA GLU A 4 -11.10 16.54 -5.81
C GLU A 4 -11.65 15.18 -6.23
N THR A 5 -10.74 14.30 -6.66
CA THR A 5 -11.05 12.89 -6.84
C THR A 5 -11.46 12.41 -5.46
N THR A 6 -12.77 12.41 -5.19
CA THR A 6 -13.35 11.88 -3.97
C THR A 6 -12.90 10.44 -3.88
N ALA A 7 -11.89 10.18 -3.06
CA ALA A 7 -11.37 8.84 -2.90
C ALA A 7 -12.51 7.95 -2.39
N LEU A 8 -12.54 6.70 -2.83
CA LEU A 8 -13.59 5.77 -2.42
C LEU A 8 -13.54 5.49 -0.91
N ILE A 9 -12.34 5.52 -0.33
CA ILE A 9 -12.07 5.33 1.09
C ILE A 9 -11.44 6.60 1.66
N ASN A 10 -12.08 7.24 2.64
CA ASN A 10 -11.56 8.46 3.29
C ASN A 10 -11.31 8.31 4.78
N ASP A 11 -11.88 7.28 5.42
CA ASP A 11 -11.66 7.04 6.84
C ASP A 11 -10.20 6.59 7.08
N PRO A 12 -9.44 7.21 8.00
CA PRO A 12 -8.03 6.90 8.22
C PRO A 12 -7.78 5.42 8.56
N MET A 13 -8.62 4.81 9.38
CA MET A 13 -8.45 3.41 9.76
C MET A 13 -8.81 2.48 8.60
N ALA A 14 -9.79 2.85 7.77
CA ALA A 14 -10.09 2.10 6.55
C ALA A 14 -8.95 2.19 5.52
N VAL A 15 -8.32 3.35 5.34
CA VAL A 15 -7.13 3.51 4.48
C VAL A 15 -5.98 2.64 4.99
N PHE A 16 -5.74 2.65 6.31
CA PHE A 16 -4.72 1.80 6.94
C PHE A 16 -4.99 0.31 6.69
N ALA A 17 -6.20 -0.14 7.00
CA ALA A 17 -6.60 -1.53 6.84
C ALA A 17 -6.49 -2.00 5.38
N PHE A 18 -6.87 -1.14 4.43
CA PHE A 18 -6.71 -1.40 3.01
C PHE A 18 -5.23 -1.58 2.62
N LEU A 19 -4.36 -0.65 3.02
CA LEU A 19 -2.93 -0.73 2.71
C LEU A 19 -2.26 -1.95 3.38
N ALA A 20 -2.58 -2.22 4.64
CA ALA A 20 -2.05 -3.39 5.36
C ALA A 20 -2.50 -4.71 4.69
N MET A 21 -3.78 -4.81 4.32
CA MET A 21 -4.30 -5.96 3.58
C MET A 21 -3.61 -6.12 2.23
N LEU A 22 -3.42 -5.01 1.50
CA LEU A 22 -2.78 -5.03 0.19
C LEU A 22 -1.34 -5.52 0.26
N VAL A 23 -0.56 -5.03 1.24
CA VAL A 23 0.80 -5.50 1.49
C VAL A 23 0.81 -6.98 1.86
N ALA A 24 -0.05 -7.40 2.80
CA ALA A 24 -0.15 -8.80 3.20
C ALA A 24 -0.50 -9.71 2.01
N LEU A 25 -1.42 -9.27 1.14
CA LEU A 25 -1.81 -10.00 -0.05
C LEU A 25 -0.65 -10.12 -1.04
N ILE A 26 0.11 -9.04 -1.29
CA ILE A 26 1.28 -9.08 -2.18
C ILE A 26 2.31 -10.09 -1.70
N PHE A 27 2.66 -10.06 -0.41
CA PHE A 27 3.61 -11.01 0.16
C PHE A 27 3.08 -12.44 0.13
N TRP A 28 1.81 -12.65 0.48
CA TRP A 28 1.19 -13.97 0.41
C TRP A 28 1.19 -14.53 -1.02
N VAL A 29 0.80 -13.72 -2.01
CA VAL A 29 0.82 -14.13 -3.43
C VAL A 29 2.25 -14.39 -3.91
N SER A 30 3.25 -13.70 -3.35
CA SER A 30 4.66 -13.94 -3.68
C SER A 30 5.21 -15.28 -3.21
N GLU A 31 4.59 -15.90 -2.20
CA GLU A 31 4.97 -17.22 -1.71
C GLU A 31 4.32 -18.37 -2.51
N LEU A 32 3.29 -18.07 -3.31
CA LEU A 32 2.59 -19.08 -4.11
C LEU A 32 3.46 -19.58 -5.27
N ASP A 33 3.59 -20.90 -5.39
CA ASP A 33 4.36 -21.56 -6.45
C ASP A 33 3.98 -21.12 -7.87
N GLN A 34 2.70 -20.83 -8.10
CA GLN A 34 2.18 -20.41 -9.39
C GLN A 34 2.71 -19.05 -9.86
N PHE A 35 3.05 -18.15 -8.92
CA PHE A 35 3.50 -16.79 -9.23
C PHE A 35 5.01 -16.59 -9.04
N LYS A 36 5.76 -17.64 -8.66
CA LYS A 36 7.21 -17.58 -8.44
C LYS A 36 7.98 -16.94 -9.59
N LYS A 37 7.69 -17.31 -10.84
CA LYS A 37 8.35 -16.72 -12.03
C LYS A 37 8.16 -15.20 -12.15
N THR A 38 7.01 -14.67 -11.73
CA THR A 38 6.72 -13.24 -11.78
C THR A 38 7.49 -12.49 -10.69
N PHE A 39 7.58 -13.07 -9.49
CA PHE A 39 8.32 -12.48 -8.37
C PHE A 39 9.84 -12.72 -8.43
N GLU A 40 10.30 -13.69 -9.21
CA GLU A 40 11.72 -13.87 -9.58
C GLU A 40 12.21 -12.74 -10.50
N LEU A 41 11.36 -12.23 -11.40
CA LEU A 41 11.69 -11.13 -12.28
C LEU A 41 11.63 -9.77 -11.56
N ILE A 42 10.57 -9.55 -10.79
CA ILE A 42 10.32 -8.28 -10.09
C ILE A 42 10.14 -8.60 -8.59
N PRO A 43 11.01 -8.10 -7.70
CA PRO A 43 10.89 -8.38 -6.27
C PRO A 43 9.53 -7.93 -5.69
N PRO A 44 8.98 -8.65 -4.69
CA PRO A 44 7.70 -8.29 -4.05
C PRO A 44 7.64 -6.85 -3.56
N VAL A 45 8.76 -6.31 -3.07
CA VAL A 45 8.88 -4.92 -2.58
C VAL A 45 8.54 -3.89 -3.65
N MET A 46 8.82 -4.17 -4.92
CA MET A 46 8.45 -3.26 -6.02
C MET A 46 6.93 -3.15 -6.13
N TYR A 47 6.20 -4.26 -6.01
CA TYR A 47 4.74 -4.25 -6.03
C TYR A 47 4.17 -3.51 -4.82
N VAL A 48 4.77 -3.67 -3.64
CA VAL A 48 4.39 -2.92 -2.44
C VAL A 48 4.50 -1.40 -2.64
N TYR A 49 5.39 -0.93 -3.52
CA TYR A 49 5.49 0.49 -3.85
C TYR A 49 4.52 0.91 -4.96
N PHE A 50 4.49 0.17 -6.07
CA PHE A 50 3.72 0.57 -7.26
C PHE A 50 2.22 0.34 -7.12
N VAL A 51 1.79 -0.75 -6.48
CA VAL A 51 0.36 -1.08 -6.40
C VAL A 51 -0.42 -0.03 -5.58
N PRO A 52 0.01 0.40 -4.38
CA PRO A 52 -0.66 1.51 -3.68
C PRO A 52 -0.64 2.84 -4.45
N MET A 53 0.41 3.08 -5.23
CA MET A 53 0.48 4.25 -6.10
C MET A 53 -0.62 4.19 -7.17
N PHE A 54 -0.84 3.02 -7.78
CA PHE A 54 -1.95 2.82 -8.72
C PHE A 54 -3.31 2.99 -8.05
N THR A 55 -3.53 2.44 -6.85
CA THR A 55 -4.81 2.58 -6.12
C THR A 55 -5.13 4.05 -5.82
N THR A 56 -4.10 4.84 -5.51
CA THR A 56 -4.24 6.29 -5.30
C THR A 56 -4.54 7.02 -6.61
N THR A 57 -3.88 6.65 -7.70
CA THR A 57 -4.06 7.27 -9.02
C THR A 57 -5.47 7.07 -9.58
N ILE A 58 -6.05 5.89 -9.36
CA ILE A 58 -7.44 5.58 -9.78
C ILE A 58 -8.49 6.03 -8.76
N GLY A 59 -8.10 6.64 -7.64
CA GLY A 59 -9.02 7.21 -6.65
C GLY A 59 -9.61 6.23 -5.64
N ILE A 60 -9.00 5.06 -5.40
CA ILE A 60 -9.42 4.16 -4.31
C ILE A 60 -8.99 4.73 -2.96
N THR A 61 -7.71 5.09 -2.84
CA THR A 61 -7.12 5.70 -1.65
C THR A 61 -6.84 7.18 -1.87
N PRO A 62 -6.91 8.02 -0.84
CA PRO A 62 -6.68 9.45 -0.97
C PRO A 62 -5.17 9.74 -1.09
N GLN A 63 -4.83 10.83 -1.81
CA GLN A 63 -3.43 11.28 -1.93
C GLN A 63 -2.85 11.74 -0.59
N SER A 64 -3.68 12.25 0.32
CA SER A 64 -3.31 12.63 1.68
C SER A 64 -4.28 11.98 2.69
N SER A 65 -3.74 11.48 3.79
CA SER A 65 -4.52 10.90 4.89
C SER A 65 -3.75 11.03 6.21
N PRO A 66 -4.42 11.34 7.34
CA PRO A 66 -3.80 11.31 8.68
C PRO A 66 -3.13 9.98 9.01
N THR A 67 -3.53 8.89 8.36
CA THR A 67 -2.91 7.57 8.47
C THR A 67 -1.43 7.59 8.12
N TYR A 68 -1.04 8.35 7.10
CA TYR A 68 0.36 8.37 6.65
C TYR A 68 1.27 9.00 7.71
N ASP A 69 0.83 10.09 8.34
CA ASP A 69 1.57 10.74 9.43
C ASP A 69 1.70 9.81 10.64
N TRP A 70 0.62 9.11 10.99
CA TRP A 70 0.64 8.11 12.06
C TRP A 70 1.59 6.95 11.75
N MET A 71 1.59 6.43 10.52
CA MET A 71 2.50 5.37 10.09
C MET A 71 3.96 5.83 10.17
N ILE A 72 4.27 7.03 9.71
CA ILE A 72 5.63 7.59 9.81
C ILE A 72 6.04 7.75 11.28
N GLN A 73 5.14 8.25 12.14
CA GLN A 73 5.46 8.47 13.55
C GLN A 73 5.74 7.17 14.31
N TYR A 74 4.94 6.12 14.07
CA TYR A 74 5.00 4.88 14.86
C TYR A 74 5.69 3.72 14.15
N LEU A 75 5.41 3.47 12.86
CA LEU A 75 5.96 2.33 12.13
C LEU A 75 7.41 2.54 11.67
N LEU A 76 7.81 3.78 11.38
CA LEU A 76 9.17 4.09 10.94
C LEU A 76 10.21 3.67 11.99
N LEU A 77 9.88 3.83 13.28
CA LEU A 77 10.75 3.39 14.38
C LEU A 77 11.01 1.88 14.32
N PHE A 78 10.00 1.07 14.00
CA PHE A 78 10.19 -0.36 13.82
C PHE A 78 10.98 -0.66 12.55
N ALA A 79 10.67 0.01 11.43
CA ALA A 79 11.35 -0.21 10.15
C ALA A 79 12.85 0.15 10.16
N LEU A 80 13.29 1.07 11.04
CA LEU A 80 14.70 1.40 11.22
C LEU A 80 15.47 0.38 12.07
N LEU A 81 14.79 -0.33 12.96
CA LEU A 81 15.38 -1.26 13.92
C LEU A 81 15.40 -2.72 13.43
N LEU A 82 14.61 -3.02 12.39
CA LEU A 82 14.42 -4.35 11.79
C LEU A 82 15.39 -4.55 10.62
#